data_AF-A0A0C2GSE8-F1
#
_entry.id   AF-A0A0C2GSE8-F1
#
_cell.length_a   1.000
_cell.length_b   1.000
_cell.length_c   1.000
_cell.angle_alpha   90.00
_cell.angle_beta   90.00
_cell.angle_gamma   90.00
#
_symmetry.space_group_name_H-M   'P 1'
#
loop_
_entity.id
_entity.type
_entity.pdbx_description
1 polymer ?
#
loop_
_entity_poly.entity_id
_entity_poly.type
_entity_poly.pdbx_seq_one_letter_code
_entity_poly.pdbx_strand_id
1 'polypeptide(L)'
;MRPLLLLAVAFSAASARHVDLPSPYSDYCILQNKTNLYDPQRQFDIPWYNVNLDLPPKQRWTQISKAYSQQIKDLIAVLIDLITPIIPDALEWVDVLFGDLEQKLPQPYRDEIQSIADDTGIPVGQIVVYNIFYEIFTVCTSIIAQDPNGHIVHARNLDFGLFLGWNPDTHEWAISSALRKMIVNVNWIKDGKILYKSNNFAGYIGIYNGMKQGAFSITANERFQLAGGENPVPASINRYIDFLL
;
A
#
# COMPACT_ATOMS: atom_id res chain seq x y z
N MET A 1 6.70 10.47 64.81
CA MET A 1 7.62 10.10 63.71
C MET A 1 6.83 9.53 62.55
N ARG A 2 6.73 10.25 61.44
CA ARG A 2 6.22 9.74 60.15
C ARG A 2 7.29 10.08 59.11
N PRO A 3 7.87 9.10 58.39
CA PRO A 3 8.83 9.42 57.34
C PRO A 3 8.05 9.88 56.11
N LEU A 4 8.34 11.09 55.63
CA LEU A 4 7.89 11.54 54.33
C LEU A 4 8.68 10.76 53.26
N LEU A 5 8.04 9.84 52.56
CA LEU A 5 8.61 9.19 51.39
C LEU A 5 8.52 10.18 50.22
N LEU A 6 9.65 10.79 49.85
CA LEU A 6 9.75 11.60 48.64
C LEU A 6 9.85 10.66 47.44
N LEU A 7 8.75 10.54 46.68
CA LEU A 7 8.74 9.86 45.38
C LEU A 7 9.50 10.76 44.38
N ALA A 8 10.74 10.40 44.07
CA ALA A 8 11.48 11.02 42.98
C ALA A 8 10.87 10.55 41.64
N VAL A 9 10.03 11.38 41.04
CA VAL A 9 9.56 11.16 39.66
C VAL A 9 10.74 11.47 38.75
N ALA A 10 11.42 10.43 38.28
CA ALA A 10 12.41 10.57 37.22
C ALA A 10 11.68 10.97 35.93
N PHE A 11 11.72 12.25 35.59
CA PHE A 11 11.40 12.70 34.24
C PHE A 11 12.47 12.15 33.30
N SER A 12 12.17 11.05 32.63
CA SER A 12 12.92 10.63 31.45
C SER A 12 12.64 11.64 30.34
N ALA A 13 13.48 12.68 30.26
CA ALA A 13 13.56 13.48 29.06
C ALA A 13 14.01 12.54 27.93
N ALA A 14 13.07 12.14 27.07
CA ALA A 14 13.40 11.42 25.84
C ALA A 14 14.10 12.41 24.91
N SER A 15 15.42 12.56 25.07
CA SER A 15 16.24 13.29 24.12
C SER A 15 16.28 12.49 22.82
N ALA A 16 15.99 13.14 21.70
CA ALA A 16 16.24 12.55 20.39
C ALA A 16 17.73 12.17 20.32
N ARG A 17 18.03 10.87 20.29
CA ARG A 17 19.39 10.39 20.02
C ARG A 17 19.54 10.36 18.51
N HIS A 18 20.39 11.22 17.99
CA HIS A 18 20.91 11.04 16.64
C HIS A 18 21.66 9.70 16.61
N VAL A 19 21.37 8.88 15.60
CA VAL A 19 22.04 7.60 15.37
C VAL A 19 22.75 7.73 14.04
N ASP A 20 24.08 7.75 14.08
CA ASP A 20 24.89 7.71 12.86
C ASP A 20 24.61 6.42 12.11
N LEU A 21 24.32 6.54 10.81
CA LEU A 21 24.15 5.36 9.95
C LEU A 21 25.52 4.69 9.70
N PRO A 22 25.58 3.35 9.66
CA PRO A 22 26.82 2.65 9.40
C PRO A 22 27.27 2.91 7.94
N SER A 23 28.57 3.10 7.74
CA SER A 23 29.15 3.23 6.39
C SER A 23 28.73 2.05 5.49
N PRO A 24 28.34 2.28 4.22
CA PRO A 24 28.40 3.55 3.47
C PRO A 24 27.13 4.42 3.53
N TYR A 25 26.17 4.10 4.41
CA TYR A 25 24.90 4.80 4.49
C TYR A 25 25.06 6.15 5.21
N SER A 26 24.33 7.17 4.74
CA SER A 26 24.30 8.49 5.37
C SER A 26 22.90 9.08 5.30
N ASP A 27 22.56 9.91 6.27
CA ASP A 27 21.32 10.69 6.33
C ASP A 27 21.49 12.08 5.68
N TYR A 28 22.55 12.22 4.87
CA TYR A 28 22.91 13.43 4.17
C TYR A 28 21.81 13.88 3.20
N CYS A 29 21.42 15.16 3.27
CA CYS A 29 20.51 15.74 2.31
C CYS A 29 21.23 15.96 0.97
N ILE A 30 20.89 15.16 -0.05
CA ILE A 30 21.52 15.19 -1.39
C ILE A 30 21.55 16.59 -2.03
N LEU A 31 20.58 17.46 -1.69
CA LEU A 31 20.50 18.82 -2.21
C LEU A 31 21.60 19.74 -1.66
N GLN A 32 22.21 19.43 -0.51
CA GLN A 32 23.35 20.17 0.03
C GLN A 32 24.59 20.07 -0.89
N ASN A 33 24.70 18.99 -1.68
CA ASN A 33 25.72 18.85 -2.73
C ASN A 33 25.30 19.50 -4.07
N LYS A 34 24.16 20.20 -4.10
CA LYS A 34 23.53 20.72 -5.32
C LYS A 34 23.22 19.62 -6.36
N THR A 35 23.14 18.37 -5.92
CA THR A 35 22.77 17.24 -6.79
C THR A 35 21.25 17.13 -6.82
N ASN A 36 20.66 17.42 -7.98
CA ASN A 36 19.24 17.16 -8.21
C ASN A 36 19.08 15.79 -8.88
N LEU A 37 18.50 14.83 -8.17
CA LEU A 37 18.21 13.49 -8.70
C LEU A 37 16.83 13.39 -9.39
N TYR A 38 16.05 14.48 -9.39
CA TYR A 38 14.77 14.51 -10.07
C TYR A 38 14.97 14.50 -11.59
N ASP A 39 14.47 13.44 -12.23
CA ASP A 39 14.39 13.32 -13.67
C ASP A 39 12.90 13.20 -14.07
N PRO A 40 12.31 14.22 -14.72
CA PRO A 40 10.92 14.17 -15.14
C PRO A 40 10.65 13.12 -16.21
N GLN A 41 11.64 12.62 -16.95
CA GLN A 41 11.42 11.57 -17.94
C GLN A 41 11.05 10.23 -17.29
N ARG A 42 11.53 9.99 -16.08
CA ARG A 42 11.25 8.77 -15.31
C ARG A 42 9.80 8.64 -14.85
N GLN A 43 8.98 9.68 -15.01
CA GLN A 43 7.54 9.59 -14.75
C GLN A 43 6.83 8.56 -15.66
N PHE A 44 7.45 8.18 -16.77
CA PHE A 44 6.95 7.17 -17.71
C PHE A 44 7.53 5.77 -17.47
N ASP A 45 8.42 5.60 -16.47
CA ASP A 45 8.96 4.30 -16.09
C ASP A 45 7.85 3.36 -15.58
N ILE A 46 6.76 3.94 -15.06
CA ILE A 46 5.60 3.21 -14.55
C ILE A 46 4.45 3.25 -15.57
N PRO A 47 3.92 2.09 -15.99
CA PRO A 47 2.87 2.03 -17.00
C PRO A 47 1.55 2.61 -16.52
N TRP A 48 0.80 3.21 -17.46
CA TRP A 48 -0.51 3.79 -17.21
C TRP A 48 -1.63 2.91 -17.76
N TYR A 49 -2.67 2.73 -16.95
CA TYR A 49 -3.89 2.01 -17.32
C TYR A 49 -5.13 2.86 -17.09
N ASN A 50 -6.19 2.57 -17.84
CA ASN A 50 -7.48 3.22 -17.69
C ASN A 50 -8.45 2.27 -17.00
N VAL A 51 -8.98 2.68 -15.86
CA VAL A 51 -10.08 1.99 -15.18
C VAL A 51 -11.35 2.80 -15.41
N ASN A 52 -12.27 2.25 -16.21
CA ASN A 52 -13.51 2.93 -16.59
C ASN A 52 -14.65 2.60 -15.63
N LEU A 53 -15.04 3.56 -14.79
CA LEU A 53 -16.11 3.45 -13.81
C LEU A 53 -17.51 3.37 -14.43
N ASP A 54 -17.65 3.66 -15.73
CA ASP A 54 -18.88 3.45 -16.48
C ASP A 54 -19.09 1.98 -16.88
N LEU A 55 -18.04 1.16 -16.83
CA LEU A 55 -18.16 -0.28 -17.03
C LEU A 55 -18.73 -0.97 -15.78
N PRO A 56 -19.41 -2.13 -15.96
CA PRO A 56 -19.73 -3.01 -14.85
C PRO A 56 -18.47 -3.34 -14.04
N PRO A 57 -18.53 -3.38 -12.69
CA PRO A 57 -17.37 -3.62 -11.84
C PRO A 57 -16.51 -4.84 -12.26
N LYS A 58 -17.16 -5.92 -12.70
CA LYS A 58 -16.52 -7.15 -13.21
C LYS A 58 -15.66 -6.98 -14.49
N GLN A 59 -15.60 -5.80 -15.09
CA GLN A 59 -14.83 -5.54 -16.31
C GLN A 59 -13.76 -4.45 -16.11
N ARG A 60 -13.76 -3.77 -14.96
CA ARG A 60 -12.96 -2.57 -14.71
C ARG A 60 -11.46 -2.86 -14.67
N TRP A 61 -11.10 -4.02 -14.12
CA TRP A 61 -9.72 -4.40 -13.86
C TRP A 61 -9.13 -5.38 -14.87
N THR A 62 -9.95 -5.93 -15.77
CA THR A 62 -9.56 -7.06 -16.63
C THR A 62 -8.27 -6.86 -17.41
N GLN A 63 -8.02 -5.66 -17.94
CA GLN A 63 -6.78 -5.37 -18.64
C GLN A 63 -5.56 -5.52 -17.73
N ILE A 64 -5.63 -4.97 -16.52
CA ILE A 64 -4.54 -4.99 -15.53
C ILE A 64 -4.39 -6.41 -14.98
N SER A 65 -5.49 -7.05 -14.56
CA SER A 65 -5.50 -8.41 -14.00
C SER A 65 -4.85 -9.43 -14.93
N LYS A 66 -5.17 -9.39 -16.23
CA LYS A 66 -4.58 -10.29 -17.22
C LYS A 66 -3.10 -9.99 -17.47
N ALA A 67 -2.74 -8.71 -17.57
CA ALA A 67 -1.36 -8.30 -17.85
C ALA A 67 -0.40 -8.68 -16.70
N TYR A 68 -0.87 -8.66 -15.46
CA TYR A 68 -0.07 -8.93 -14.25
C TYR A 68 -0.40 -10.26 -13.57
N SER A 69 -1.14 -11.15 -14.25
CA SER A 69 -1.61 -12.41 -13.67
C SER A 69 -0.48 -13.23 -13.04
N GLN A 70 0.67 -13.32 -13.71
CA GLN A 70 1.81 -14.06 -13.17
C GLN A 70 2.41 -13.37 -11.94
N GLN A 71 2.57 -12.06 -11.97
CA GLN A 71 3.15 -11.30 -10.86
C GLN A 71 2.25 -11.34 -9.62
N ILE A 72 0.93 -11.34 -9.79
CA ILE A 72 -0.03 -11.53 -8.69
C ILE A 72 0.13 -12.95 -8.10
N LYS A 73 0.28 -13.98 -8.94
CA LYS A 73 0.55 -15.36 -8.47
C LYS A 73 1.87 -15.44 -7.71
N ASP A 74 2.93 -14.82 -8.22
CA ASP A 74 4.25 -14.80 -7.60
C ASP A 74 4.17 -14.13 -6.22
N LEU A 75 3.47 -12.99 -6.09
CA LEU A 75 3.28 -12.31 -4.81
C LEU A 75 2.54 -13.20 -3.81
N ILE A 76 1.46 -13.84 -4.24
CA ILE A 76 0.67 -14.73 -3.37
C ILE A 76 1.49 -15.94 -2.93
N ALA A 77 2.31 -16.51 -3.83
CA ALA A 77 3.23 -17.59 -3.48
C ALA A 77 4.22 -17.15 -2.39
N VAL A 78 4.82 -15.96 -2.52
CA VAL A 78 5.71 -15.41 -1.48
C VAL A 78 4.96 -15.24 -0.14
N LEU A 79 3.72 -14.76 -0.16
CA LEU A 79 2.91 -14.65 1.06
C LEU A 79 2.65 -16.01 1.72
N ILE A 80 2.29 -17.02 0.93
CA ILE A 80 2.07 -18.40 1.41
C ILE A 80 3.36 -18.98 2.00
N ASP A 81 4.50 -18.82 1.31
CA ASP A 81 5.79 -19.34 1.77
C ASP A 81 6.23 -18.70 3.09
N LEU A 82 5.87 -17.44 3.34
CA LEU A 82 6.15 -16.76 4.61
C LEU A 82 5.26 -17.22 5.76
N ILE A 83 4.02 -17.60 5.47
CA ILE A 83 3.05 -18.01 6.49
C ILE A 83 3.14 -19.51 6.82
N THR A 84 3.45 -20.35 5.83
CA THR A 84 3.50 -21.82 5.95
C THR A 84 4.35 -22.34 7.11
N PRO A 85 5.53 -21.77 7.43
CA PRO A 85 6.33 -22.21 8.58
C PRO A 85 5.67 -21.94 9.94
N ILE A 86 4.76 -20.96 10.01
CA ILE A 86 4.06 -20.55 11.24
C ILE A 86 2.71 -21.28 11.34
N ILE A 87 2.04 -21.46 10.21
CA ILE A 87 0.73 -22.10 10.10
C ILE A 87 0.85 -23.25 9.09
N PRO A 88 0.99 -24.50 9.55
CA PRO A 88 0.84 -25.67 8.70
C PRO A 88 -0.51 -25.60 7.96
N ASP A 89 -0.53 -25.92 6.67
CA ASP A 89 -1.72 -25.85 5.80
C ASP A 89 -2.26 -24.44 5.57
N ALA A 90 -1.38 -23.44 5.49
CA ALA A 90 -1.71 -22.03 5.24
C ALA A 90 -2.72 -21.79 4.09
N LEU A 91 -2.68 -22.61 3.04
CA LEU A 91 -3.63 -22.55 1.93
C LEU A 91 -5.06 -22.92 2.35
N GLU A 92 -5.24 -23.99 3.12
CA GLU A 92 -6.56 -24.38 3.64
C GLU A 92 -7.08 -23.33 4.63
N TRP A 93 -6.19 -22.71 5.41
CA TRP A 93 -6.54 -21.61 6.31
C TRP A 93 -7.02 -20.35 5.59
N VAL A 94 -6.42 -20.00 4.44
CA VAL A 94 -6.87 -18.86 3.64
C VAL A 94 -8.30 -19.08 3.16
N ASP A 95 -8.60 -20.28 2.65
CA ASP A 95 -9.95 -20.59 2.17
C ASP A 95 -10.96 -20.68 3.32
N VAL A 96 -10.58 -21.19 4.49
CA VAL A 96 -11.46 -21.30 5.68
C VAL A 96 -11.72 -19.95 6.36
N LEU A 97 -10.71 -19.09 6.54
CA LEU A 97 -10.87 -17.79 7.20
C LEU A 97 -11.41 -16.70 6.27
N PHE A 98 -11.05 -16.76 4.99
CA PHE A 98 -11.29 -15.66 4.04
C PHE A 98 -12.21 -16.03 2.87
N GLY A 99 -12.59 -17.29 2.69
CA GLY A 99 -13.54 -17.71 1.64
C GLY A 99 -14.87 -16.95 1.69
N ASP A 100 -15.39 -16.71 2.90
CA ASP A 100 -16.63 -15.94 3.11
C ASP A 100 -16.41 -14.43 3.23
N LEU A 101 -15.15 -13.96 3.31
CA LEU A 101 -14.86 -12.52 3.44
C LEU A 101 -15.19 -11.77 2.15
N GLU A 102 -15.05 -12.41 0.98
CA GLU A 102 -15.54 -11.88 -0.29
C GLU A 102 -17.02 -11.48 -0.21
N GLN A 103 -17.86 -12.34 0.37
CA GLN A 103 -19.29 -12.11 0.51
C GLN A 103 -19.65 -10.98 1.47
N LYS A 104 -18.69 -10.55 2.30
CA LYS A 104 -18.84 -9.39 3.20
C LYS A 104 -18.37 -8.10 2.57
N LEU A 105 -17.67 -8.16 1.43
CA LEU A 105 -17.25 -6.97 0.72
C LEU A 105 -18.47 -6.23 0.15
N PRO A 106 -18.54 -4.90 0.31
CA PRO A 106 -19.58 -4.11 -0.33
C PRO A 106 -19.37 -4.06 -1.85
N GLN A 107 -20.47 -3.80 -2.57
CA GLN A 107 -20.36 -3.37 -3.96
C GLN A 107 -19.79 -1.93 -4.02
N PRO A 108 -18.98 -1.58 -5.03
CA PRO A 108 -18.60 -2.38 -6.20
C PRO A 108 -17.42 -3.35 -5.99
N TYR A 109 -16.75 -3.29 -4.83
CA TYR A 109 -15.45 -3.93 -4.58
C TYR A 109 -15.47 -5.45 -4.66
N ARG A 110 -16.58 -6.06 -4.25
CA ARG A 110 -16.80 -7.50 -4.39
C ARG A 110 -16.62 -7.98 -5.83
N ASP A 111 -17.33 -7.35 -6.75
CA ASP A 111 -17.33 -7.74 -8.15
C ASP A 111 -15.98 -7.43 -8.84
N GLU A 112 -15.29 -6.38 -8.39
CA GLU A 112 -13.93 -6.06 -8.86
C GLU A 112 -12.91 -7.12 -8.42
N ILE A 113 -12.95 -7.55 -7.16
CA ILE A 113 -12.11 -8.64 -6.64
C ILE A 113 -12.43 -9.96 -7.33
N GLN A 114 -13.71 -10.29 -7.51
CA GLN A 114 -14.11 -11.50 -8.22
C GLN A 114 -13.60 -11.50 -9.67
N SER A 115 -13.65 -10.36 -10.37
CA SER A 115 -13.09 -10.26 -11.73
C SER A 115 -11.59 -10.52 -11.77
N ILE A 116 -10.82 -10.03 -10.80
CA ILE A 116 -9.39 -10.33 -10.71
C ILE A 116 -9.16 -11.84 -10.52
N ALA A 117 -9.95 -12.48 -9.66
CA ALA A 117 -9.88 -13.93 -9.46
C ALA A 117 -10.17 -14.70 -10.77
N ASP A 118 -11.26 -14.35 -11.46
CA ASP A 118 -11.66 -14.96 -12.73
C ASP A 118 -10.60 -14.77 -13.83
N ASP A 119 -10.03 -13.57 -13.95
CA ASP A 119 -9.04 -13.23 -14.98
C ASP A 119 -7.67 -13.88 -14.74
N THR A 120 -7.31 -14.14 -13.48
CA THR A 120 -6.02 -14.72 -13.10
C THR A 120 -6.06 -16.24 -12.89
N GLY A 121 -7.25 -16.79 -12.61
CA GLY A 121 -7.44 -18.17 -12.18
C GLY A 121 -6.99 -18.42 -10.75
N ILE A 122 -6.86 -17.37 -9.93
CA ILE A 122 -6.47 -17.45 -8.52
C ILE A 122 -7.74 -17.55 -7.66
N PRO A 123 -7.78 -18.41 -6.62
CA PRO A 123 -8.93 -18.48 -5.72
C PRO A 123 -9.26 -17.11 -5.13
N VAL A 124 -10.55 -16.73 -5.13
CA VAL A 124 -10.98 -15.38 -4.72
C VAL A 124 -10.58 -15.03 -3.29
N GLY A 125 -10.56 -16.01 -2.38
CA GLY A 125 -10.07 -15.83 -1.00
C GLY A 125 -8.63 -15.33 -0.94
N GLN A 126 -7.75 -15.77 -1.84
CA GLN A 126 -6.36 -15.30 -1.90
C GLN A 126 -6.27 -13.87 -2.45
N ILE A 127 -7.13 -13.49 -3.40
CA ILE A 127 -7.23 -12.09 -3.88
C ILE A 127 -7.75 -11.18 -2.78
N VAL A 128 -8.73 -11.63 -1.98
CA VAL A 128 -9.20 -10.92 -0.80
C VAL A 128 -8.06 -10.74 0.20
N VAL A 129 -7.34 -11.80 0.54
CA VAL A 129 -6.17 -11.71 1.45
C VAL A 129 -5.16 -10.70 0.93
N TYR A 130 -4.81 -10.71 -0.35
CA TYR A 130 -3.92 -9.71 -0.93
C TYR A 130 -4.45 -8.27 -0.71
N ASN A 131 -5.74 -8.03 -0.95
CA ASN A 131 -6.35 -6.71 -0.77
C ASN A 131 -6.48 -6.27 0.70
N ILE A 132 -6.46 -7.21 1.64
CA ILE A 132 -6.44 -6.95 3.09
C ILE A 132 -5.00 -6.76 3.59
N PHE A 133 -4.06 -7.53 3.06
CA PHE A 133 -2.67 -7.56 3.51
C PHE A 133 -1.99 -6.19 3.40
N TYR A 134 -2.51 -5.32 2.53
CA TYR A 134 -2.05 -3.94 2.46
C TYR A 134 -2.14 -3.19 3.81
N GLU A 135 -3.03 -3.58 4.72
CA GLU A 135 -3.29 -2.82 5.96
C GLU A 135 -2.37 -3.16 7.14
N ILE A 136 -1.46 -4.12 6.99
CA ILE A 136 -0.74 -4.68 8.15
C ILE A 136 0.76 -4.32 8.12
N PHE A 137 1.33 -3.96 6.95
CA PHE A 137 2.79 -3.79 6.80
C PHE A 137 3.20 -2.65 5.84
N THR A 138 2.74 -1.42 6.11
CA THR A 138 3.20 -0.24 5.35
C THR A 138 3.95 0.74 6.23
N VAL A 139 5.00 1.32 5.67
CA VAL A 139 5.67 2.51 6.18
C VAL A 139 5.60 3.57 5.08
N CYS A 140 5.40 4.81 5.48
CA CYS A 140 5.04 5.87 4.54
C CYS A 140 5.66 7.19 4.99
N THR A 141 6.22 7.94 4.04
CA THR A 141 6.58 9.35 4.24
C THR A 141 5.78 10.20 3.27
N SER A 142 5.08 11.21 3.77
CA SER A 142 4.24 12.10 2.95
C SER A 142 4.56 13.55 3.32
N ILE A 143 4.70 14.41 2.30
CA ILE A 143 5.08 15.81 2.43
C ILE A 143 4.10 16.66 1.65
N ILE A 144 3.57 17.70 2.30
CA ILE A 144 2.82 18.78 1.64
C ILE A 144 3.60 20.07 1.87
N ALA A 145 3.91 20.76 0.77
CA ALA A 145 4.63 22.02 0.79
C ALA A 145 3.89 23.07 -0.04
N GLN A 146 3.99 24.33 0.36
CA GLN A 146 3.45 25.47 -0.38
C GLN A 146 4.60 26.39 -0.78
N ASP A 147 4.67 26.74 -2.06
CA ASP A 147 5.64 27.73 -2.55
C ASP A 147 5.20 29.18 -2.23
N PRO A 148 6.09 30.19 -2.37
CA PRO A 148 5.73 31.59 -2.11
C PRO A 148 4.60 32.16 -2.98
N ASN A 149 4.30 31.53 -4.12
CA ASN A 149 3.21 31.92 -5.02
C ASN A 149 1.87 31.26 -4.65
N GLY A 150 1.86 30.40 -3.62
CA GLY A 150 0.69 29.66 -3.19
C GLY A 150 0.48 28.32 -3.91
N HIS A 151 1.42 27.85 -4.72
CA HIS A 151 1.32 26.52 -5.32
C HIS A 151 1.57 25.44 -4.28
N ILE A 152 0.68 24.44 -4.25
CA ILE A 152 0.77 23.29 -3.36
C ILE A 152 1.44 22.12 -4.10
N VAL A 153 2.48 21.55 -3.48
CA VAL A 153 3.11 20.31 -3.91
C VAL A 153 2.86 19.24 -2.84
N HIS A 154 2.38 18.09 -3.28
CA HIS A 154 2.18 16.91 -2.44
C HIS A 154 3.00 15.76 -3.00
N ALA A 155 3.93 15.24 -2.20
CA ALA A 155 4.82 14.14 -2.57
C ALA A 155 4.82 13.05 -1.49
N ARG A 156 5.16 11.83 -1.87
CA ARG A 156 5.30 10.72 -0.91
C ARG A 156 6.30 9.65 -1.37
N ASN A 157 6.77 8.87 -0.40
CA ASN A 157 7.37 7.55 -0.60
C ASN A 157 6.46 6.49 0.01
N LEU A 158 6.31 5.35 -0.67
CA LEU A 158 5.57 4.18 -0.19
C LEU A 158 6.54 3.02 0.04
N ASP A 159 6.68 2.60 1.29
CA ASP A 159 7.54 1.51 1.69
C ASP A 159 6.63 0.35 2.14
N PHE A 160 6.57 -0.71 1.32
CA PHE A 160 5.69 -1.85 1.56
C PHE A 160 6.47 -3.15 1.57
N GLY A 161 6.09 -4.09 2.45
CA GLY A 161 6.67 -5.43 2.47
C GLY A 161 7.97 -5.52 3.26
N LEU A 162 8.27 -4.49 4.06
CA LEU A 162 9.41 -4.48 4.95
C LEU A 162 9.29 -5.63 5.96
N PHE A 163 10.42 -6.27 6.25
CA PHE A 163 10.54 -7.39 7.19
C PHE A 163 9.88 -8.71 6.75
N LEU A 164 9.39 -8.79 5.51
CA LEU A 164 8.72 -9.99 4.98
C LEU A 164 9.60 -10.69 3.94
N GLY A 165 10.29 -11.74 4.38
CA GLY A 165 11.13 -12.61 3.55
C GLY A 165 12.47 -11.97 3.19
N TRP A 166 13.46 -12.08 4.06
CA TRP A 166 14.80 -11.57 3.79
C TRP A 166 15.54 -12.46 2.80
N ASN A 167 15.99 -11.90 1.68
CA ASN A 167 16.94 -12.54 0.79
C ASN A 167 18.37 -12.09 1.14
N PRO A 168 19.24 -12.99 1.66
CA PRO A 168 20.60 -12.62 2.07
C PRO A 168 21.54 -12.32 0.89
N ASP A 169 21.22 -12.80 -0.32
CA ASP A 169 22.06 -12.63 -1.50
C ASP A 169 21.78 -11.30 -2.20
N THR A 170 20.50 -10.93 -2.33
CA THR A 170 20.10 -9.66 -2.98
C THR A 170 19.97 -8.51 -1.99
N HIS A 171 19.98 -8.79 -0.68
CA HIS A 171 19.71 -7.83 0.38
C HIS A 171 18.36 -7.11 0.22
N GLU A 172 17.34 -7.85 -0.24
CA GLU A 172 15.99 -7.33 -0.44
C GLU A 172 14.93 -8.13 0.33
N TRP A 173 13.81 -7.48 0.63
CA TRP A 173 12.60 -8.13 1.14
C TRP A 173 11.79 -8.69 -0.02
N ALA A 174 11.47 -9.98 0.01
CA ALA A 174 10.82 -10.72 -1.07
C ALA A 174 9.48 -10.09 -1.48
N ILE A 175 8.66 -9.66 -0.51
CA ILE A 175 7.39 -8.98 -0.80
C ILE A 175 7.62 -7.63 -1.47
N SER A 176 8.58 -6.82 -0.99
CA SER A 176 8.93 -5.56 -1.62
C SER A 176 9.41 -5.77 -3.07
N SER A 177 10.26 -6.77 -3.32
CA SER A 177 10.77 -7.08 -4.66
C SER A 177 9.67 -7.56 -5.61
N ALA A 178 8.69 -8.33 -5.12
CA ALA A 178 7.53 -8.74 -5.91
C ALA A 178 6.65 -7.53 -6.29
N LEU A 179 6.31 -6.69 -5.31
CA LEU A 179 5.42 -5.54 -5.51
C LEU A 179 5.99 -4.47 -6.43
N ARG A 180 7.31 -4.25 -6.43
CA ARG A 180 7.96 -3.30 -7.36
C ARG A 180 7.66 -3.63 -8.84
N LYS A 181 7.47 -4.90 -9.17
CA LYS A 181 7.15 -5.35 -10.54
C LYS A 181 5.68 -5.13 -10.92
N MET A 182 4.85 -4.71 -9.96
CA MET A 182 3.39 -4.60 -10.08
C MET A 182 2.91 -3.16 -9.96
N ILE A 183 3.81 -2.19 -9.83
CA ILE A 183 3.45 -0.77 -9.72
C ILE A 183 2.82 -0.31 -11.04
N VAL A 184 1.64 0.28 -10.95
CA VAL A 184 0.89 0.83 -12.07
C VAL A 184 0.34 2.22 -11.71
N ASN A 185 0.25 3.09 -12.70
CA ASN A 185 -0.52 4.32 -12.60
C ASN A 185 -1.91 4.10 -13.20
N VAL A 186 -2.94 4.63 -12.56
CA VAL A 186 -4.33 4.42 -12.97
C VAL A 186 -5.00 5.76 -13.26
N ASN A 187 -5.55 5.91 -14.46
CA ASN A 187 -6.53 6.94 -14.78
C ASN A 187 -7.92 6.38 -14.51
N TRP A 188 -8.63 6.98 -13.56
CA TRP A 188 -10.00 6.60 -13.24
C TRP A 188 -10.95 7.42 -14.09
N ILE A 189 -11.67 6.75 -14.98
CA ILE A 189 -12.51 7.39 -16.00
C ILE A 189 -13.98 7.29 -15.58
N LYS A 190 -14.69 8.41 -15.65
CA LYS A 190 -16.14 8.50 -15.46
C LYS A 190 -16.72 9.46 -16.50
N ASP A 191 -17.83 9.07 -17.13
CA ASP A 191 -18.48 9.81 -18.21
C ASP A 191 -17.50 10.19 -19.34
N GLY A 192 -16.60 9.26 -19.67
CA GLY A 192 -15.57 9.43 -20.70
C GLY A 192 -14.44 10.41 -20.36
N LYS A 193 -14.34 10.91 -19.12
CA LYS A 193 -13.29 11.84 -18.66
C LYS A 193 -12.52 11.27 -17.48
N ILE A 194 -11.26 11.68 -17.33
CA ILE A 194 -10.48 11.35 -16.12
C ILE A 194 -11.10 12.08 -14.93
N LEU A 195 -11.63 11.32 -13.97
CA LEU A 195 -12.17 11.81 -12.71
C LEU A 195 -11.04 12.08 -11.72
N TYR A 196 -10.11 11.13 -11.56
CA TYR A 196 -8.91 11.27 -10.73
C TYR A 196 -7.82 10.29 -11.20
N LYS A 197 -6.61 10.43 -10.65
CA LYS A 197 -5.46 9.55 -10.91
C LYS A 197 -4.96 8.92 -9.62
N SER A 198 -4.44 7.70 -9.68
CA SER A 198 -3.75 7.05 -8.55
C SER A 198 -2.50 6.30 -9.01
N ASN A 199 -1.68 5.92 -8.03
CA ASN A 199 -0.62 4.92 -8.18
C ASN A 199 -1.00 3.71 -7.31
N ASN A 200 -1.00 2.53 -7.91
CA ASN A 200 -1.50 1.29 -7.31
C ASN A 200 -0.52 0.13 -7.56
N PHE A 201 -0.78 -1.00 -6.90
CA PHE A 201 -0.24 -2.29 -7.30
C PHE A 201 -1.30 -3.07 -8.10
N ALA A 202 -0.89 -3.76 -9.16
CA ALA A 202 -1.81 -4.58 -9.95
C ALA A 202 -2.48 -5.67 -9.10
N GLY A 203 -3.81 -5.75 -9.14
CA GLY A 203 -4.60 -6.67 -8.29
C GLY A 203 -5.02 -6.08 -6.95
N TYR A 204 -4.53 -4.88 -6.58
CA TYR A 204 -5.04 -4.10 -5.46
C TYR A 204 -6.04 -3.05 -5.94
N ILE A 205 -7.29 -3.15 -5.48
CA ILE A 205 -8.40 -2.30 -5.95
C ILE A 205 -8.56 -1.03 -5.12
N GLY A 206 -8.00 -0.98 -3.90
CA GLY A 206 -8.05 0.19 -3.03
C GLY A 206 -7.21 1.37 -3.54
N ILE A 207 -7.32 2.52 -2.85
CA ILE A 207 -6.53 3.72 -3.15
C ILE A 207 -5.93 4.26 -1.86
N TYR A 208 -4.60 4.29 -1.79
CA TYR A 208 -3.84 4.89 -0.69
C TYR A 208 -3.11 6.18 -1.11
N ASN A 209 -3.05 6.47 -2.41
CA ASN A 209 -2.63 7.78 -2.90
C ASN A 209 -3.32 8.11 -4.22
N GLY A 210 -3.75 9.36 -4.37
CA GLY A 210 -4.41 9.81 -5.58
C GLY A 210 -4.54 11.32 -5.67
N MET A 211 -4.96 11.78 -6.84
CA MET A 211 -5.14 13.20 -7.13
C MET A 211 -6.34 13.42 -8.05
N LYS A 212 -7.24 14.31 -7.61
CA LYS A 212 -8.29 14.91 -8.44
C LYS A 212 -7.78 16.26 -8.93
N GLN A 213 -7.48 16.34 -10.22
CA GLN A 213 -6.83 17.51 -10.82
C GLN A 213 -7.64 18.78 -10.57
N GLY A 214 -6.98 19.84 -10.09
CA GLY A 214 -7.62 21.12 -9.78
C GLY A 214 -8.47 21.13 -8.51
N ALA A 215 -8.48 20.03 -7.73
CA ALA A 215 -9.24 19.93 -6.49
C ALA A 215 -8.35 19.58 -5.30
N PHE A 216 -7.87 18.33 -5.21
CA PHE A 216 -7.10 17.86 -4.06
C PHE A 216 -6.25 16.63 -4.39
N SER A 217 -5.32 16.31 -3.50
CA SER A 217 -4.54 15.06 -3.51
C SER A 217 -4.55 14.42 -2.12
N ILE A 218 -4.49 13.09 -2.10
CA ILE A 218 -4.54 12.27 -0.87
C ILE A 218 -3.34 11.33 -0.87
N THR A 219 -2.76 11.15 0.31
CA THR A 219 -1.86 10.04 0.64
C THR A 219 -2.26 9.51 2.00
N ALA A 220 -2.22 8.18 2.18
CA ALA A 220 -2.53 7.50 3.42
C ALA A 220 -1.25 6.88 3.99
N ASN A 221 -1.01 7.12 5.29
CA ASN A 221 0.10 6.55 6.04
C ASN A 221 -0.46 5.65 7.15
N GLU A 222 0.14 4.47 7.31
CA GLU A 222 -0.22 3.56 8.41
C GLU A 222 -0.02 4.21 9.77
N ARG A 223 -0.90 3.89 10.71
CA ARG A 223 -0.85 4.42 12.07
C ARG A 223 -1.04 3.30 13.08
N PHE A 224 0.08 2.85 13.64
CA PHE A 224 0.08 1.85 14.71
C PHE A 224 -0.62 2.38 15.98
N GLN A 225 -1.69 1.70 16.37
CA GLN A 225 -2.41 1.92 17.63
C GLN A 225 -2.75 0.57 18.27
N LEU A 226 -2.74 0.51 19.61
CA LEU A 226 -3.07 -0.72 20.36
C LEU A 226 -4.48 -1.25 20.03
N ALA A 227 -5.43 -0.38 19.72
CA ALA A 227 -6.81 -0.72 19.33
C ALA A 227 -7.02 -0.86 17.80
N GLY A 228 -5.95 -0.84 17.00
CA GLY A 228 -6.06 -0.86 15.53
C GLY A 228 -6.62 -2.17 14.94
N GLY A 229 -6.58 -3.27 15.71
CA GLY A 229 -7.05 -4.59 15.27
C GLY A 229 -8.53 -4.89 15.54
N GLU A 230 -9.31 -3.96 16.09
CA GLU A 230 -10.69 -4.24 16.54
C GLU A 230 -11.76 -4.15 15.43
N ASN A 231 -11.41 -3.73 14.21
CA ASN A 231 -12.37 -3.64 13.11
C ASN A 231 -12.35 -4.93 12.26
N PRO A 232 -13.48 -5.67 12.15
CA PRO A 232 -13.56 -6.91 11.38
C PRO A 232 -13.58 -6.70 9.86
N VAL A 233 -13.62 -5.46 9.38
CA VAL A 233 -13.48 -5.10 7.96
C VAL A 233 -12.35 -4.07 7.84
N PRO A 234 -11.29 -4.40 7.08
CA PRO A 234 -10.16 -3.51 6.81
C PRO A 234 -10.63 -2.16 6.21
N ALA A 235 -10.08 -1.03 6.68
CA ALA A 235 -10.58 0.32 6.38
C ALA A 235 -10.45 0.71 4.89
N SER A 236 -9.54 0.08 4.15
CA SER A 236 -9.32 0.31 2.72
C SER A 236 -10.44 -0.26 1.84
N ILE A 237 -11.11 -1.32 2.30
CA ILE A 237 -12.29 -1.90 1.63
C ILE A 237 -13.50 -0.98 1.78
N ASN A 238 -13.53 -0.11 2.79
CA ASN A 238 -14.75 0.58 3.20
C ASN A 238 -14.70 2.12 3.18
N ARG A 239 -13.62 2.79 2.74
CA ARG A 239 -13.58 4.27 2.89
C ARG A 239 -12.79 5.11 1.89
N TYR A 240 -11.70 4.67 1.26
CA TYR A 240 -10.87 5.64 0.51
C TYR A 240 -11.34 5.96 -0.90
N ILE A 241 -11.98 5.02 -1.60
CA ILE A 241 -12.51 5.26 -2.95
C ILE A 241 -13.70 6.22 -2.91
N ASP A 242 -14.56 6.12 -1.89
CA ASP A 242 -15.72 7.01 -1.72
C ASP A 242 -15.32 8.47 -1.46
N PHE A 243 -14.13 8.74 -0.91
CA PHE A 243 -13.64 10.12 -0.75
C PHE A 243 -13.22 10.78 -2.09
N LEU A 244 -12.96 9.98 -3.13
CA LEU A 244 -12.45 10.46 -4.42
C LEU A 244 -13.54 10.56 -5.50
N LEU A 245 -14.63 9.81 -5.34
CA LEU A 245 -15.84 9.87 -6.16
C LEU A 245 -16.60 11.18 -5.91
#